data_AF-A0A3B9HAG0-F1
#
_entry.id   AF-A0A3B9HAG0-F1
#
_cell.length_a   1.000
_cell.length_b   1.000
_cell.length_c   1.000
_cell.angle_alpha   90.00
_cell.angle_beta   90.00
_cell.angle_gamma   90.00
#
_symmetry.space_group_name_H-M   'P 1'
#
loop_
_entity.id
_entity.type
_entity.pdbx_description
1 polymer ?
#
loop_
_entity_poly.entity_id
_entity_poly.type
_entity_poly.pdbx_seq_one_letter_code
_entity_poly.pdbx_strand_id
1 'polypeptide(L)'
;MLEAIAFTLDQAAGNKQILNNIINAKKQEAEERNKLSSELDKLKKNYAKSILNFSLHHLDKISKESGVRFTLSEGASEKLMTYFGDFESLEGIIKNAASAAYNLSYDHSQITIDAGHLILYSYNKASEEHMKQRTDNKYAKSVIYLDRYEEAAQRLLLKDMAINGKNVAQFCIPAVSAAAITINIRAHRENIIILMDRHPDKWTVLREHFKPVQNILKDQHLGKVG
;
A
#
# COMPACT_ATOMS: atom_id res chain seq x y z
N MET A 1 6.99 -18.11 62.51
CA MET A 1 5.74 -18.47 61.79
C MET A 1 4.91 -17.23 61.44
N LEU A 2 4.62 -16.33 62.39
CA LEU A 2 3.86 -15.09 62.12
C LEU A 2 4.54 -14.12 61.15
N GLU A 3 5.86 -13.93 61.24
CA GLU A 3 6.61 -13.03 60.32
C GLU A 3 6.60 -13.51 58.86
N ALA A 4 6.64 -14.82 58.63
CA ALA A 4 6.59 -15.40 57.28
C ALA A 4 5.19 -15.23 56.65
N ILE A 5 4.13 -15.25 57.46
CA ILE A 5 2.75 -15.00 57.02
C ILE A 5 2.56 -13.52 56.69
N ALA A 6 3.13 -12.62 57.49
CA ALA A 6 3.09 -11.18 57.21
C ALA A 6 3.85 -10.80 55.92
N PHE A 7 5.05 -11.38 55.71
CA PHE A 7 5.84 -11.16 54.51
C PHE A 7 5.14 -11.65 53.23
N THR A 8 4.50 -12.81 53.28
CA THR A 8 3.77 -13.38 52.13
C THR A 8 2.49 -12.60 51.80
N LEU A 9 1.79 -12.07 52.81
CA LEU A 9 0.64 -11.18 52.62
C LEU A 9 1.03 -9.85 51.97
N ASP A 10 2.16 -9.27 52.39
CA ASP A 10 2.66 -8.01 51.84
C ASP A 10 3.12 -8.17 50.36
N GLN A 11 3.79 -9.29 50.05
CA GLN A 11 4.11 -9.66 48.68
C GLN A 11 2.87 -9.85 47.80
N ALA A 12 1.82 -10.48 48.33
CA ALA A 12 0.57 -10.69 47.61
C ALA A 12 -0.16 -9.36 47.32
N ALA A 13 -0.12 -8.41 48.25
CA ALA A 13 -0.66 -7.07 48.06
C ALA A 13 0.09 -6.30 46.96
N GLY A 14 1.44 -6.32 46.99
CA GLY A 14 2.27 -5.72 45.96
C GLY A 14 2.04 -6.32 44.57
N ASN A 15 1.94 -7.65 44.48
CA ASN A 15 1.67 -8.35 43.23
C ASN A 15 0.29 -7.98 42.64
N LYS A 16 -0.74 -7.84 43.49
CA LYS A 16 -2.07 -7.39 43.06
C LYS A 16 -2.06 -5.96 42.51
N GLN A 17 -1.26 -5.09 43.11
CA GLN A 17 -1.11 -3.71 42.67
C GLN A 17 -0.39 -3.62 41.31
N ILE A 18 0.68 -4.41 41.12
CA ILE A 18 1.37 -4.54 39.82
C ILE A 18 0.43 -5.07 38.75
N LEU A 19 -0.35 -6.11 39.05
CA LEU A 19 -1.30 -6.70 38.10
C LEU A 19 -2.37 -5.67 37.67
N ASN A 20 -2.91 -4.90 38.61
CA ASN A 20 -3.87 -3.84 38.31
C ASN A 20 -3.25 -2.75 37.41
N ASN A 21 -2.01 -2.36 37.65
CA ASN A 21 -1.30 -1.40 36.81
C ASN A 21 -1.11 -1.92 35.38
N ILE A 22 -0.77 -3.21 35.22
CA ILE A 22 -0.63 -3.85 33.90
C ILE A 22 -1.97 -3.91 33.17
N ILE A 23 -3.06 -4.27 33.86
CA ILE A 23 -4.41 -4.31 33.29
C ILE A 23 -4.84 -2.92 32.81
N ASN A 24 -4.61 -1.90 33.64
CA ASN A 24 -4.94 -0.51 33.29
C ASN A 24 -4.11 -0.02 32.08
N ALA A 25 -2.81 -0.30 32.06
CA ALA A 25 -1.94 0.05 30.91
C ALA A 25 -2.40 -0.66 29.63
N LYS A 26 -2.77 -1.94 29.70
CA LYS A 26 -3.28 -2.70 28.56
C LYS A 26 -4.62 -2.17 28.05
N LYS A 27 -5.49 -1.73 28.95
CA LYS A 27 -6.76 -1.11 28.61
C LYS A 27 -6.55 0.21 27.89
N GLN A 28 -5.66 1.06 28.41
CA GLN A 28 -5.31 2.34 27.78
C GLN A 28 -4.68 2.14 26.39
N GLU A 29 -3.77 1.18 26.24
CA GLU A 29 -3.16 0.81 24.96
C GLU A 29 -4.24 0.37 23.93
N ALA A 30 -5.26 -0.37 24.37
CA ALA A 30 -6.37 -0.78 23.52
C ALA A 30 -7.25 0.40 23.10
N GLU A 31 -7.54 1.32 24.01
CA GLU A 31 -8.32 2.53 23.74
C GLU A 31 -7.58 3.45 22.75
N GLU A 32 -6.27 3.64 22.92
CA GLU A 32 -5.43 4.40 22.00
C GLU A 32 -5.39 3.78 20.60
N ARG A 33 -5.23 2.46 20.49
CA ARG A 33 -5.29 1.75 19.20
C ARG A 33 -6.63 1.95 18.49
N ASN A 34 -7.74 1.84 19.23
CA ASN A 34 -9.07 2.03 18.66
C ASN A 34 -9.27 3.46 18.15
N LYS A 35 -8.78 4.45 18.92
CA LYS A 35 -8.83 5.86 18.53
C LYS A 35 -8.00 6.10 17.26
N LEU A 36 -6.77 5.62 17.22
CA LEU A 36 -5.87 5.78 16.09
C LEU A 36 -6.42 5.10 14.83
N SER A 37 -7.01 3.91 14.96
CA SER A 37 -7.69 3.22 13.86
C SER A 37 -8.85 4.05 13.30
N SER A 38 -9.67 4.65 14.18
CA SER A 38 -10.78 5.50 13.77
C SER A 38 -10.31 6.77 13.06
N GLU A 39 -9.22 7.38 13.54
CA GLU A 39 -8.61 8.56 12.90
C GLU A 39 -8.04 8.22 11.51
N LEU A 40 -7.38 7.07 11.37
CA LEU A 40 -6.90 6.58 10.08
C LEU A 40 -8.03 6.34 9.08
N ASP A 41 -9.14 5.74 9.50
CA ASP A 41 -10.30 5.53 8.63
C ASP A 41 -10.92 6.84 8.17
N LYS A 42 -11.00 7.84 9.05
CA LYS A 42 -11.46 9.18 8.70
C LYS A 42 -10.51 9.83 7.69
N LEU A 43 -9.20 9.72 7.91
CA LEU A 43 -8.20 10.29 7.01
C LEU A 43 -8.28 9.66 5.62
N LYS A 44 -8.37 8.32 5.54
CA LYS A 44 -8.54 7.59 4.26
C LYS A 44 -9.80 8.04 3.52
N LYS A 45 -10.94 8.13 4.21
CA LYS A 45 -12.20 8.59 3.60
C LYS A 45 -12.11 10.04 3.11
N ASN A 46 -11.48 10.91 3.87
CA ASN A 46 -11.31 12.31 3.48
C ASN A 46 -10.38 12.42 2.27
N TYR A 47 -9.29 11.67 2.25
CA TYR A 47 -8.36 11.63 1.12
C TYR A 47 -9.05 11.11 -0.16
N ALA A 48 -9.77 9.98 -0.08
CA ALA A 48 -10.54 9.45 -1.20
C ALA A 48 -11.55 10.47 -1.76
N LYS A 49 -12.24 11.20 -0.88
CA LYS A 49 -13.12 12.30 -1.28
C LYS A 49 -12.36 13.44 -1.96
N SER A 50 -11.20 13.82 -1.44
CA SER A 50 -10.36 14.86 -2.06
C SER A 50 -9.90 14.46 -3.47
N ILE A 51 -9.50 13.19 -3.66
CA ILE A 51 -9.14 12.66 -4.98
C ILE A 51 -10.32 12.73 -5.94
N LEU A 52 -11.50 12.28 -5.52
CA LEU A 52 -12.69 12.33 -6.37
C LEU A 52 -13.07 13.77 -6.71
N ASN A 53 -13.11 14.66 -5.72
CA ASN A 53 -13.48 16.06 -5.92
C ASN A 53 -12.50 16.78 -6.86
N PHE A 54 -11.20 16.55 -6.68
CA PHE A 54 -10.19 17.06 -7.59
C PHE A 54 -10.41 16.54 -9.01
N SER A 55 -10.69 15.24 -9.15
CA SER A 55 -10.89 14.62 -10.45
C SER A 55 -12.10 15.19 -11.18
N LEU A 56 -13.21 15.38 -10.46
CA LEU A 56 -14.43 15.98 -11.01
C LEU A 56 -14.21 17.45 -11.39
N HIS A 57 -13.46 18.21 -10.58
CA HIS A 57 -13.13 19.60 -10.88
C HIS A 57 -12.32 19.73 -12.19
N HIS A 58 -11.31 18.87 -12.37
CA HIS A 58 -10.52 18.84 -13.60
C HIS A 58 -11.32 18.40 -14.82
N LEU A 59 -12.22 17.43 -14.67
CA LEU A 59 -13.12 17.03 -15.76
C LEU A 59 -14.09 18.14 -16.15
N ASP A 60 -14.61 18.91 -15.19
CA ASP A 60 -15.44 20.08 -15.48
C ASP A 60 -14.67 21.15 -16.27
N LYS A 61 -13.41 21.38 -15.92
CA LYS A 61 -12.52 22.27 -16.67
C LYS A 61 -12.30 21.78 -18.11
N ILE A 62 -11.96 20.50 -18.29
CA ILE A 62 -11.80 19.89 -19.63
C ILE A 62 -13.11 19.97 -20.42
N SER A 63 -14.26 19.75 -19.76
CA SER A 63 -15.57 19.81 -20.38
C SER A 63 -15.88 21.21 -20.94
N LYS A 64 -15.54 22.25 -20.17
CA LYS A 64 -15.71 23.66 -20.59
C LYS A 64 -14.80 24.02 -21.77
N GLU A 65 -13.56 23.53 -21.77
CA GLU A 65 -12.58 23.81 -22.83
C GLU A 65 -12.92 23.10 -24.15
N SER A 66 -13.45 21.87 -24.08
CA SER A 66 -13.77 21.05 -25.25
C SER A 66 -15.21 21.20 -25.75
N GLY A 67 -16.11 21.79 -24.96
CA GLY A 67 -17.54 21.85 -25.26
C GLY A 67 -18.27 20.51 -25.11
N VAL A 68 -17.63 19.52 -24.47
CA VAL A 68 -18.09 18.13 -24.35
C VAL A 68 -18.37 17.82 -22.88
N ARG A 69 -19.48 17.16 -22.58
CA ARG A 69 -19.79 16.79 -21.19
C ARG A 69 -19.10 15.48 -20.81
N PHE A 70 -18.10 15.55 -19.92
CA PHE A 70 -17.49 14.36 -19.33
C PHE A 70 -18.16 13.94 -18.03
N THR A 71 -18.40 12.63 -17.87
CA THR A 71 -18.90 12.02 -16.62
C THR A 71 -18.07 10.80 -16.24
N LEU A 72 -17.88 10.55 -14.95
CA LEU A 72 -17.23 9.32 -14.46
C LEU A 72 -18.28 8.21 -14.31
N SER A 73 -17.93 6.98 -14.69
CA SER A 73 -18.72 5.81 -14.27
C SER A 73 -18.55 5.55 -12.78
N GLU A 74 -19.44 4.73 -12.20
CA GLU A 74 -19.34 4.30 -10.80
C GLU A 74 -18.00 3.59 -10.54
N GLY A 75 -17.65 2.60 -11.36
CA GLY A 75 -16.38 1.89 -11.27
C GLY A 75 -15.16 2.78 -11.49
N ALA A 76 -15.28 3.84 -12.31
CA ALA A 76 -14.20 4.83 -12.47
C ALA A 76 -14.01 5.67 -11.20
N SER A 77 -15.10 6.07 -10.56
CA SER A 77 -15.09 6.82 -9.31
C SER A 77 -14.50 5.99 -8.16
N GLU A 78 -14.93 4.74 -8.03
CA GLU A 78 -14.37 3.79 -7.06
C GLU A 78 -12.87 3.59 -7.28
N LYS A 79 -12.45 3.39 -8.54
CA LYS A 79 -11.04 3.21 -8.89
C LYS A 79 -10.23 4.44 -8.50
N LEU A 80 -10.70 5.66 -8.79
CA LEU A 80 -10.03 6.89 -8.37
C LEU A 80 -9.90 7.02 -6.85
N MET A 81 -10.91 6.60 -6.07
CA MET A 81 -10.83 6.63 -4.61
C MET A 81 -9.71 5.76 -4.02
N THR A 82 -9.21 4.79 -4.78
CA THR A 82 -8.08 3.92 -4.38
C THR A 82 -6.71 4.49 -4.75
N TYR A 83 -6.65 5.63 -5.44
CA TYR A 83 -5.40 6.24 -5.87
C TYR A 83 -4.63 6.83 -4.67
N PHE A 84 -3.33 6.52 -4.56
CA PHE A 84 -2.44 6.99 -3.49
C PHE A 84 -1.17 7.67 -4.04
N GLY A 85 -1.35 8.67 -4.89
CA GLY A 85 -0.25 9.46 -5.45
C GLY A 85 -0.45 10.96 -5.30
N ASP A 86 0.36 11.73 -6.03
CA ASP A 86 0.29 13.19 -6.07
C ASP A 86 -0.78 13.69 -7.06
N PHE A 87 -1.24 14.92 -6.85
CA PHE A 87 -2.30 15.53 -7.65
C PHE A 87 -1.86 15.89 -9.07
N GLU A 88 -0.56 16.11 -9.31
CA GLU A 88 -0.02 16.43 -10.64
C GLU A 88 -0.09 15.21 -11.56
N SER A 89 0.33 14.05 -11.05
CA SER A 89 0.19 12.76 -11.74
C SER A 89 -1.28 12.43 -11.99
N LEU A 90 -2.15 12.67 -11.00
CA LEU A 90 -3.59 12.47 -11.11
C LEU A 90 -4.21 13.31 -12.23
N GLU A 91 -3.85 14.60 -12.34
CA GLU A 91 -4.27 15.47 -13.43
C GLU A 91 -3.90 14.88 -14.80
N GLY A 92 -2.68 14.40 -14.96
CA GLY A 92 -2.23 13.74 -16.18
C GLY A 92 -3.05 12.47 -16.50
N ILE A 93 -3.34 11.66 -15.48
CA ILE A 93 -4.17 10.46 -15.62
C ILE A 93 -5.59 10.81 -16.08
N ILE A 94 -6.22 11.82 -15.47
CA ILE A 94 -7.57 12.28 -15.82
C ILE A 94 -7.60 12.77 -17.26
N LYS A 95 -6.62 13.59 -17.66
CA LYS A 95 -6.51 14.12 -19.02
C LYS A 95 -6.35 13.01 -20.05
N ASN A 96 -5.51 12.02 -19.78
CA ASN A 96 -5.33 10.86 -20.64
C ASN A 96 -6.61 10.01 -20.73
N ALA A 97 -7.29 9.80 -19.60
CA ALA A 97 -8.53 9.04 -19.55
C ALA A 97 -9.66 9.74 -20.32
N ALA A 98 -9.80 11.05 -20.16
CA ALA A 98 -10.75 11.87 -20.93
C ALA A 98 -10.45 11.80 -22.43
N SER A 99 -9.18 11.90 -22.81
CA SER A 99 -8.76 11.81 -24.23
C SER A 99 -9.01 10.42 -24.81
N ALA A 100 -8.73 9.36 -24.05
CA ALA A 100 -8.99 8.00 -24.47
C ALA A 100 -10.50 7.74 -24.64
N ALA A 101 -11.31 8.13 -23.65
CA ALA A 101 -12.76 8.02 -23.73
C ALA A 101 -13.33 8.83 -24.89
N TYR A 102 -12.79 10.03 -25.14
CA TYR A 102 -13.18 10.86 -26.28
C TYR A 102 -12.92 10.17 -27.61
N ASN A 103 -11.69 9.67 -27.81
CA ASN A 103 -11.30 9.03 -29.06
C ASN A 103 -12.03 7.71 -29.34
N LEU A 104 -12.49 7.01 -28.30
CA LEU A 104 -13.23 5.76 -28.40
C LEU A 104 -14.75 5.96 -28.47
N SER A 105 -15.24 7.16 -28.18
CA SER A 105 -16.67 7.49 -28.24
C SER A 105 -17.11 7.76 -29.68
N TYR A 106 -18.27 7.23 -30.05
CA TYR A 106 -18.91 7.50 -31.35
C TYR A 106 -19.78 8.76 -31.30
N ASP A 107 -20.37 9.06 -30.14
CA ASP A 107 -21.09 10.30 -29.86
C ASP A 107 -20.28 11.15 -28.88
N HIS A 108 -20.10 12.42 -29.22
CA HIS A 108 -19.33 13.40 -28.45
C HIS A 108 -20.22 14.38 -27.67
N SER A 109 -21.54 14.16 -27.64
CA SER A 109 -22.46 14.96 -26.84
C SER A 109 -22.24 14.76 -25.33
N GLN A 110 -22.03 13.51 -24.92
CA GLN A 110 -21.72 13.12 -23.55
C GLN A 110 -20.81 11.90 -23.54
N ILE A 111 -19.72 11.99 -22.78
CA ILE A 111 -18.67 10.98 -22.75
C ILE A 111 -18.49 10.46 -21.33
N THR A 112 -18.69 9.16 -21.17
CA THR A 112 -18.49 8.49 -19.89
C THR A 112 -17.10 7.87 -19.82
N ILE A 113 -16.31 8.32 -18.85
CA ILE A 113 -15.00 7.74 -18.53
C ILE A 113 -15.25 6.52 -17.65
N ASP A 114 -15.08 5.35 -18.26
CA ASP A 114 -15.05 4.07 -17.54
C ASP A 114 -13.72 3.79 -16.82
N ALA A 115 -13.74 2.88 -15.84
CA ALA A 115 -12.58 2.38 -15.12
C ALA A 115 -11.46 1.88 -16.05
N GLY A 116 -11.80 1.33 -17.22
CA GLY A 116 -10.83 0.89 -18.23
C GLY A 116 -9.96 2.02 -18.80
N HIS A 117 -10.47 3.25 -18.86
CA HIS A 117 -9.71 4.41 -19.35
C HIS A 117 -8.75 4.98 -18.31
N LEU A 118 -9.01 4.70 -17.03
CA LEU A 118 -8.18 5.17 -15.92
C LEU A 118 -6.98 4.26 -15.72
N ILE A 119 -5.86 4.67 -16.29
CA ILE A 119 -4.57 4.04 -16.04
C ILE A 119 -3.92 4.78 -14.87
N LEU A 120 -4.25 4.35 -13.64
CA LEU A 120 -3.71 4.96 -12.41
C LEU A 120 -2.20 4.73 -12.22
N TYR A 121 -1.62 3.83 -13.02
CA TYR A 121 -0.21 3.48 -13.00
C TYR A 121 0.44 3.99 -14.29
N SER A 122 1.14 5.11 -14.22
CA SER A 122 1.97 5.52 -15.34
C SER A 122 3.11 4.51 -15.51
N TYR A 123 3.16 3.81 -16.64
CA TYR A 123 4.44 3.35 -17.18
C TYR A 123 5.21 4.60 -17.61
N ASN A 124 5.91 5.22 -16.67
CA ASN A 124 6.63 6.45 -16.93
C ASN A 124 8.03 6.09 -17.43
N LYS A 125 8.27 6.23 -18.74
CA LYS A 125 9.65 6.29 -19.29
C LYS A 125 10.44 7.47 -18.69
N ALA A 126 9.74 8.47 -18.12
CA ALA A 126 10.31 9.58 -17.36
C ALA A 126 10.79 9.19 -15.94
N SER A 127 10.61 7.93 -15.52
CA SER A 127 11.15 7.47 -14.23
C SER A 127 12.67 7.48 -14.22
N GLU A 128 13.38 7.51 -15.36
CA GLU A 128 14.85 7.57 -15.34
C GLU A 128 15.41 8.92 -14.84
N GLU A 129 14.73 10.05 -15.06
CA GLU A 129 15.21 11.35 -14.57
C GLU A 129 14.83 11.63 -13.12
N HIS A 130 13.63 11.22 -12.68
CA HIS A 130 13.24 11.30 -11.26
C HIS A 130 13.86 10.18 -10.41
N MET A 131 14.26 9.03 -10.99
CA MET A 131 15.05 7.99 -10.29
C MET A 131 16.49 8.42 -10.06
N LYS A 132 17.08 9.26 -10.93
CA LYS A 132 18.44 9.79 -10.73
C LYS A 132 18.57 10.74 -9.53
N GLN A 133 17.49 11.33 -9.06
CA GLN A 133 17.50 12.14 -7.83
C GLN A 133 17.22 11.33 -6.56
N ARG A 134 16.78 10.06 -6.67
CA ARG A 134 16.58 9.14 -5.53
C ARG A 134 17.67 8.08 -5.40
N THR A 135 18.73 8.14 -6.20
CA THR A 135 19.82 7.15 -6.18
C THR A 135 20.77 7.25 -4.99
N ASP A 136 20.64 8.27 -4.13
CA ASP A 136 21.50 8.44 -2.95
C ASP A 136 20.96 7.78 -1.67
N ASN A 137 19.83 7.07 -1.74
CA ASN A 137 19.28 6.37 -0.58
C ASN A 137 19.55 4.86 -0.66
N LYS A 138 20.19 4.30 0.38
CA LYS A 138 20.53 2.86 0.53
C LYS A 138 19.37 1.91 0.18
N TYR A 139 18.13 2.38 0.35
CA TYR A 139 16.90 1.58 0.17
C TYR A 139 16.20 1.74 -1.18
N ALA A 140 16.59 2.70 -2.03
CA ALA A 140 15.84 3.06 -3.23
C ALA A 140 15.67 1.88 -4.21
N LYS A 141 16.73 1.09 -4.42
CA LYS A 141 16.68 -0.11 -5.28
C LYS A 141 15.74 -1.18 -4.71
N SER A 142 15.76 -1.37 -3.40
CA SER A 142 14.93 -2.37 -2.72
C SER A 142 13.43 -2.02 -2.79
N VAL A 143 13.09 -0.73 -2.66
CA VAL A 143 11.71 -0.24 -2.82
C VAL A 143 11.18 -0.54 -4.22
N ILE A 144 11.95 -0.20 -5.27
CA ILE A 144 11.55 -0.44 -6.67
C ILE A 144 11.25 -1.92 -6.91
N TYR A 145 12.08 -2.81 -6.35
CA TYR A 145 11.87 -4.24 -6.52
C TYR A 145 10.64 -4.75 -5.77
N LEU A 146 10.42 -4.28 -4.54
CA LEU A 146 9.26 -4.67 -3.74
C LEU A 146 7.95 -4.17 -4.37
N ASP A 147 7.91 -2.93 -4.85
CA ASP A 147 6.75 -2.37 -5.54
C ASP A 147 6.39 -3.21 -6.78
N ARG A 148 7.41 -3.55 -7.58
CA ARG A 148 7.23 -4.38 -8.78
C ARG A 148 6.71 -5.79 -8.46
N TYR A 149 7.19 -6.41 -7.39
CA TYR A 149 6.74 -7.75 -7.00
C TYR A 149 5.34 -7.74 -6.42
N GLU A 150 4.99 -6.71 -5.64
CA GLU A 150 3.66 -6.54 -5.06
C GLU A 150 2.63 -6.33 -6.16
N GLU A 151 2.93 -5.51 -7.16
CA GLU A 151 2.05 -5.31 -8.33
C GLU A 151 1.79 -6.62 -9.07
N ALA A 152 2.83 -7.42 -9.30
CA ALA A 152 2.68 -8.75 -9.91
C ALA A 152 1.86 -9.71 -9.04
N ALA A 153 2.05 -9.66 -7.71
CA ALA A 153 1.31 -10.49 -6.77
C ALA A 153 -0.18 -10.10 -6.68
N GLN A 154 -0.50 -8.81 -6.70
CA GLN A 154 -1.87 -8.30 -6.74
C GLN A 154 -2.59 -8.74 -8.01
N ARG A 155 -1.92 -8.69 -9.17
CA ARG A 155 -2.48 -9.18 -10.44
C ARG A 155 -2.75 -10.69 -10.42
N LEU A 156 -1.90 -11.46 -9.76
CA LEU A 156 -2.11 -12.90 -9.57
C LEU A 156 -3.30 -13.16 -8.65
N LEU A 157 -3.44 -12.38 -7.58
CA LEU A 157 -4.56 -12.46 -6.65
C LEU A 157 -5.90 -12.19 -7.36
N LEU A 158 -5.97 -11.16 -8.20
CA LEU A 158 -7.16 -10.84 -9.00
C LEU A 158 -7.53 -11.93 -10.02
N LYS A 159 -6.56 -12.75 -10.43
CA LYS A 159 -6.74 -13.85 -11.38
C LYS A 159 -6.92 -15.21 -10.70
N ASP A 160 -7.01 -15.24 -9.37
CA ASP A 160 -7.07 -16.45 -8.55
C ASP A 160 -5.93 -17.44 -8.85
N MET A 161 -4.75 -16.90 -9.17
CA MET A 161 -3.54 -17.67 -9.49
C MET A 161 -2.59 -17.70 -8.31
N ALA A 162 -1.92 -18.84 -8.11
CA ALA A 162 -0.98 -19.02 -7.01
C ALA A 162 0.17 -17.97 -7.03
N ILE A 163 0.37 -17.27 -5.90
CA ILE A 163 1.42 -16.27 -5.72
C ILE A 163 2.73 -16.97 -5.36
N ASN A 164 3.45 -17.44 -6.37
CA ASN A 164 4.73 -18.14 -6.23
C ASN A 164 5.83 -17.49 -7.08
N GLY A 165 7.09 -17.84 -6.85
CA GLY A 165 8.24 -17.20 -7.51
C GLY A 165 8.22 -17.31 -9.04
N LYS A 166 7.61 -18.37 -9.60
CA LYS A 166 7.46 -18.55 -11.06
C LYS A 166 6.39 -17.62 -11.62
N ASN A 167 5.23 -17.59 -10.98
CA ASN A 167 4.10 -16.78 -11.42
C ASN A 167 4.38 -15.29 -11.23
N VAL A 168 4.94 -14.88 -10.08
CA VAL A 168 5.32 -13.48 -9.83
C VAL A 168 6.34 -13.01 -10.86
N ALA A 169 7.34 -13.84 -11.18
CA ALA A 169 8.35 -13.57 -12.21
C ALA A 169 7.76 -13.32 -13.61
N GLN A 170 6.79 -14.14 -14.00
CA GLN A 170 6.10 -14.03 -15.29
C GLN A 170 5.19 -12.79 -15.37
N PHE A 171 4.59 -12.40 -14.25
CA PHE A 171 3.64 -11.28 -14.17
C PHE A 171 4.29 -9.93 -13.81
N CYS A 172 5.60 -9.93 -13.51
CA CYS A 172 6.39 -8.71 -13.43
C CYS A 172 6.45 -8.02 -14.80
N ILE A 173 6.50 -6.69 -14.78
CA ILE A 173 6.79 -5.89 -15.97
C ILE A 173 8.07 -5.08 -15.69
N PRO A 174 9.17 -5.30 -16.42
CA PRO A 174 9.39 -6.39 -17.38
C PRO A 174 9.40 -7.77 -16.68
N ALA A 175 9.06 -8.82 -17.44
CA ALA A 175 9.13 -10.19 -16.93
C ALA A 175 10.57 -10.50 -16.52
N VAL A 176 10.71 -11.15 -15.37
CA VAL A 176 12.01 -11.56 -14.82
C VAL A 176 12.06 -13.08 -14.69
N SER A 177 13.24 -13.65 -14.45
CA SER A 177 13.33 -15.07 -14.12
C SER A 177 13.04 -15.29 -12.62
N ALA A 178 12.47 -16.44 -12.27
CA ALA A 178 12.27 -16.83 -10.86
C ALA A 178 13.60 -16.88 -10.09
N ALA A 179 14.69 -17.24 -10.77
CA ALA A 179 16.05 -17.18 -10.23
C ALA A 179 16.47 -15.75 -9.91
N ALA A 180 16.19 -14.79 -10.80
CA ALA A 180 16.48 -13.38 -10.58
C ALA A 180 15.74 -12.82 -9.37
N ILE A 181 14.47 -13.19 -9.16
CA ILE A 181 13.73 -12.81 -7.94
C ILE A 181 14.45 -13.32 -6.69
N THR A 182 14.86 -14.60 -6.68
CA THR A 182 15.51 -15.21 -5.52
C THR A 182 16.84 -14.53 -5.20
N ILE A 183 17.66 -14.26 -6.23
CA ILE A 183 18.94 -13.56 -6.08
C ILE A 183 18.73 -12.16 -5.52
N ASN A 184 17.76 -11.43 -6.08
CA ASN A 184 17.47 -10.06 -5.70
C ASN A 184 16.96 -9.93 -4.27
N ILE A 185 16.07 -10.85 -3.87
CA ILE A 185 15.56 -10.94 -2.50
C ILE A 185 16.68 -11.25 -1.50
N ARG A 186 17.63 -12.14 -1.85
CA ARG A 186 18.80 -12.41 -1.01
C ARG A 186 19.74 -11.20 -0.91
N ALA A 187 20.03 -10.55 -2.04
CA ALA A 187 20.92 -9.40 -2.10
C ALA A 187 20.40 -8.19 -1.32
N HIS A 188 19.08 -8.03 -1.25
CA HIS A 188 18.42 -6.92 -0.55
C HIS A 188 17.77 -7.33 0.78
N ARG A 189 18.14 -8.49 1.35
CA ARG A 189 17.49 -9.07 2.54
C ARG A 189 17.35 -8.08 3.71
N GLU A 190 18.46 -7.46 4.12
CA GLU A 190 18.47 -6.51 5.25
C GLU A 190 17.59 -5.27 4.99
N ASN A 191 17.68 -4.73 3.77
CA ASN A 191 16.89 -3.59 3.35
C ASN A 191 15.39 -3.93 3.32
N ILE A 192 15.03 -5.12 2.82
CA ILE A 192 13.64 -5.58 2.77
C ILE A 192 13.08 -5.70 4.19
N ILE A 193 13.84 -6.27 5.13
CA ILE A 193 13.42 -6.36 6.54
C ILE A 193 13.13 -4.97 7.11
N ILE A 194 14.06 -4.01 6.94
CA ILE A 194 13.91 -2.64 7.46
C ILE A 194 12.71 -1.95 6.82
N LEU A 195 12.52 -2.11 5.50
CA LEU A 195 11.41 -1.50 4.78
C LEU A 195 10.06 -2.09 5.21
N MET A 196 10.00 -3.41 5.42
CA MET A 196 8.79 -4.11 5.87
C MET A 196 8.43 -3.79 7.33
N ASP A 197 9.41 -3.44 8.17
CA ASP A 197 9.18 -2.98 9.54
C ASP A 197 8.71 -1.52 9.57
N ARG A 198 9.35 -0.65 8.76
CA ARG A 198 9.03 0.77 8.67
C ARG A 198 7.68 1.06 7.98
N HIS A 199 7.25 0.18 7.07
CA HIS A 199 6.02 0.34 6.30
C HIS A 199 5.14 -0.92 6.42
N PRO A 200 4.44 -1.11 7.56
CA PRO A 200 3.61 -2.29 7.79
C PRO A 200 2.41 -2.36 6.84
N ASP A 201 1.98 -1.21 6.32
CA ASP A 201 0.87 -1.00 5.39
C ASP A 201 1.25 -1.21 3.91
N LYS A 202 2.54 -1.36 3.61
CA LYS A 202 3.02 -1.60 2.25
C LYS A 202 3.40 -3.07 2.03
N TRP A 203 3.28 -3.47 0.77
CA TRP A 203 3.60 -4.82 0.28
C TRP A 203 2.86 -5.93 1.03
N THR A 204 1.57 -5.69 1.32
CA THR A 204 0.72 -6.58 2.12
C THR A 204 0.56 -7.94 1.44
N VAL A 205 0.38 -7.97 0.12
CA VAL A 205 0.22 -9.24 -0.62
C VAL A 205 1.52 -10.06 -0.58
N LEU A 206 2.68 -9.41 -0.72
CA LEU A 206 3.95 -10.10 -0.56
C LEU A 206 4.16 -10.62 0.86
N ARG A 207 3.77 -9.86 1.88
CA ARG A 207 3.90 -10.26 3.28
C ARG A 207 3.02 -11.48 3.62
N GLU A 208 1.80 -11.51 3.10
CA GLU A 208 0.80 -12.50 3.48
C GLU A 208 0.83 -13.76 2.60
N HIS A 209 1.22 -13.63 1.34
CA HIS A 209 1.06 -14.71 0.37
C HIS A 209 2.37 -15.15 -0.31
N PHE A 210 3.43 -14.34 -0.25
CA PHE A 210 4.66 -14.64 -0.98
C PHE A 210 5.75 -15.26 -0.10
N LYS A 211 5.87 -16.60 -0.17
CA LYS A 211 6.81 -17.40 0.64
C LYS A 211 8.25 -16.86 0.73
N PRO A 212 8.89 -16.38 -0.35
CA PRO A 212 10.25 -15.86 -0.26
C PRO A 212 10.40 -14.67 0.70
N VAL A 213 9.39 -13.78 0.75
CA VAL A 213 9.39 -12.64 1.67
C VAL A 213 9.04 -13.10 3.09
N GLN A 214 8.07 -14.01 3.23
CA GLN A 214 7.71 -14.59 4.53
C GLN A 214 8.87 -15.27 5.24
N ASN A 215 9.69 -16.03 4.50
CA ASN A 215 10.84 -16.73 5.08
C ASN A 215 11.87 -15.73 5.65
N ILE A 216 12.12 -14.63 4.97
CA ILE A 216 13.05 -13.60 5.44
C ILE A 216 12.56 -12.93 6.72
N LEU A 217 11.25 -12.66 6.82
CA LEU A 217 10.65 -12.07 8.02
C LEU A 217 10.67 -13.06 9.20
N LYS A 218 10.42 -14.35 8.96
CA LYS A 218 10.51 -15.39 9.99
C LYS A 218 11.92 -15.59 10.53
N ASP A 219 12.92 -15.59 9.65
CA ASP A 219 14.33 -15.72 10.04
C ASP A 219 14.78 -14.55 10.95
N GLN A 220 14.22 -13.35 10.78
CA GLN A 220 14.48 -12.21 11.66
C GLN A 220 13.97 -12.45 13.09
N HIS A 221 12.81 -13.10 13.24
CA HIS A 221 12.23 -13.38 14.56
C HIS A 221 12.99 -14.49 15.29
N LEU A 222 13.56 -15.46 14.58
CA LEU A 222 14.42 -16.50 15.18
C LEU A 222 15.78 -15.96 15.65
N GLY A 223 16.36 -14.98 14.94
CA GLY A 223 17.64 -14.36 15.32
C GLY A 223 17.59 -13.36 16.48
N LYS A 224 16.40 -12.99 16.98
CA LYS A 224 16.23 -12.13 18.17
C LYS A 224 15.94 -12.92 19.46
N VAL A 225 15.78 -14.24 19.36
CA VAL A 225 15.49 -15.16 20.48
C VAL A 225 16.68 -16.10 20.75
N GLY A 226 17.82 -15.85 20.09
CA GLY A 226 19.09 -16.55 20.32
C GLY A 226 20.11 -15.67 21.00
#